data_AF-A0A9W8JPY1-F1
#
_entry.id   AF-A0A9W8JPY1-F1
#
_cell.length_a   1.000
_cell.length_b   1.000
_cell.length_c   1.000
_cell.angle_alpha   90.00
_cell.angle_beta   90.00
_cell.angle_gamma   90.00
#
_symmetry.space_group_name_H-M   'P 1'
#
loop_
_entity.id
_entity.type
_entity.pdbx_description
1 polymer ?
#
loop_
_entity_poly.entity_id
_entity_poly.type
_entity_poly.pdbx_seq_one_letter_code
_entity_poly.pdbx_strand_id
1 'polypeptide(L)'
;MIVERASYNWAYSEDIPGSRCGPEDGPWPRPYQVLDEDEIWRELRILARPQCSNVGTQGRYRAHSVNFQPSPSTKTQDRYVVTQLNVGGRLWSFTGVFDGHLGDVTVEHVAHHLPIIVRDFLAEGEKSIQDGTYDPQYISDLFTKAIIAFDDAIAHDVLDLFGGSVNKLDDYTDSQIRDTINDQHLPGRPNHTKTRLCMYGTTALVALVDPDHKDLWIANLGDCQAIMVTPKNNGKDWDIEALTTSHNGDNDAELERVRKSHPNEPECVVDRRVLGALAPTRCKPVHFPLSLSN
;
A
#
# COMPACT_ATOMS: atom_id res chain seq x y z
N MET A 1 -43.14 -6.36 14.82
CA MET A 1 -42.11 -7.13 15.53
C MET A 1 -40.81 -6.39 15.30
N ILE A 2 -40.48 -5.50 16.23
CA ILE A 2 -39.33 -4.60 16.13
C ILE A 2 -38.14 -5.45 16.58
N VAL A 3 -37.24 -5.78 15.66
CA VAL A 3 -36.00 -6.45 15.99
C VAL A 3 -35.14 -5.41 16.71
N GLU A 4 -34.98 -5.62 18.01
CA GLU A 4 -34.09 -4.86 18.88
C GLU A 4 -32.66 -5.04 18.35
N ARG A 5 -32.13 -4.00 17.71
CA ARG A 5 -30.74 -3.97 17.24
C ARG A 5 -29.86 -3.93 18.49
N ALA A 6 -29.22 -5.06 18.79
CA ALA A 6 -28.14 -5.10 19.78
C ALA A 6 -27.12 -4.02 19.43
N SER A 7 -26.84 -3.16 20.41
CA SER A 7 -25.88 -2.06 20.35
C SER A 7 -24.45 -2.61 20.31
N TYR A 8 -24.05 -3.13 19.15
CA TYR A 8 -22.63 -3.12 18.81
C TYR A 8 -22.29 -1.65 18.53
N ASN A 9 -21.30 -1.08 19.20
CA ASN A 9 -20.78 0.23 18.86
C ASN A 9 -20.07 0.07 17.49
N TRP A 10 -20.82 0.31 16.42
CA TRP A 10 -20.28 0.38 15.07
C TRP A 10 -19.23 1.48 15.04
N ALA A 11 -18.06 1.23 14.44
CA ALA A 11 -17.17 2.32 14.06
C ALA A 11 -17.94 3.19 13.05
N TYR A 12 -18.33 4.39 13.48
CA TYR A 12 -19.00 5.35 12.63
C TYR A 12 -18.01 5.86 11.58
N SER A 13 -18.50 6.45 10.50
CA SER A 13 -17.63 7.09 9.50
C SER A 13 -16.73 8.19 10.09
N GLU A 14 -17.09 8.68 11.28
CA GLU A 14 -16.35 9.65 12.10
C GLU A 14 -15.21 9.01 12.91
N ASP A 15 -15.28 7.70 13.17
CA ASP A 15 -14.31 6.93 13.96
C ASP A 15 -13.12 6.43 13.13
N ILE A 16 -13.19 6.57 11.79
CA ILE A 16 -12.10 6.22 10.88
C ILE A 16 -11.15 7.42 10.77
N PRO A 17 -9.88 7.31 11.22
CA PRO A 17 -8.92 8.42 11.11
C PRO A 17 -8.67 8.79 9.66
N GLY A 18 -9.19 9.94 9.24
CA GLY A 18 -9.02 10.46 7.89
C GLY A 18 -9.92 11.65 7.71
N SER A 19 -9.35 12.82 7.46
CA SER A 19 -10.03 14.11 7.42
C SER A 19 -11.07 14.19 6.30
N ARG A 20 -12.25 13.58 6.46
CA ARG A 20 -13.41 13.95 5.67
C ARG A 20 -13.82 15.34 6.13
N CYS A 21 -13.60 16.33 5.27
CA CYS A 21 -14.13 17.67 5.46
C CYS A 21 -15.66 17.60 5.37
N GLY A 22 -16.34 17.58 6.50
CA GLY A 22 -17.78 17.69 6.58
C GLY A 22 -18.27 19.11 6.27
N PRO A 23 -19.59 19.31 6.06
CA PRO A 23 -20.20 20.64 5.96
C PRO A 23 -19.85 21.56 7.15
N GLU A 24 -19.52 20.98 8.29
CA GLU A 24 -19.09 21.63 9.53
C GLU A 24 -17.64 22.16 9.50
N ASP A 25 -16.78 21.67 8.60
CA ASP A 25 -15.35 22.02 8.54
C ASP A 25 -15.06 23.30 7.74
N GLY A 26 -16.09 24.06 7.37
CA GLY A 26 -15.95 25.38 6.75
C GLY A 26 -17.17 25.82 5.95
N PRO A 27 -17.16 27.04 5.39
CA PRO A 27 -18.29 27.57 4.65
C PRO A 27 -18.59 26.70 3.42
N TRP A 28 -19.84 26.24 3.34
CA TRP A 28 -20.39 25.46 2.22
C TRP A 28 -21.39 26.32 1.41
N PRO A 29 -21.43 26.20 0.07
CA PRO A 29 -20.55 25.41 -0.79
C PRO A 29 -19.12 25.94 -0.77
N ARG A 30 -18.14 25.03 -0.83
CA ARG A 30 -16.73 25.44 -1.00
C ARG A 30 -16.62 26.23 -2.31
N PRO A 31 -16.01 27.42 -2.31
CA PRO A 31 -15.78 28.15 -3.55
C PRO A 31 -14.90 27.29 -4.46
N TYR A 32 -15.32 27.10 -5.70
CA TYR A 32 -14.55 26.43 -6.73
C TYR A 32 -14.39 27.37 -7.93
N GLN A 33 -13.29 27.19 -8.65
CA GLN A 33 -13.03 27.90 -9.91
C GLN A 33 -13.08 26.88 -11.04
N VAL A 34 -13.91 27.15 -12.05
CA VAL A 34 -13.85 26.41 -13.32
C VAL A 34 -12.67 26.96 -14.09
N LEU A 35 -11.74 26.07 -14.44
CA LEU A 35 -10.56 26.38 -15.24
C LEU A 35 -10.85 26.09 -16.71
N ASP A 36 -10.28 26.90 -17.60
CA ASP A 36 -10.25 26.57 -19.03
C ASP A 36 -9.21 25.47 -19.34
N GLU A 37 -9.16 24.98 -20.57
CA GLU A 37 -8.28 23.87 -20.95
C GLU A 37 -6.79 24.21 -20.74
N ASP A 38 -6.37 25.42 -21.07
CA ASP A 38 -4.97 25.85 -20.91
C ASP A 38 -4.59 25.96 -19.43
N GLU A 39 -5.52 26.49 -18.61
CA GLU A 39 -5.38 26.53 -17.16
C GLU A 39 -5.35 25.13 -16.54
N ILE A 40 -6.21 24.21 -16.97
CA ILE A 40 -6.21 22.81 -16.53
C ILE A 40 -4.84 22.18 -16.79
N TRP A 41 -4.32 22.29 -18.02
CA TRP A 41 -3.02 21.70 -18.35
C TRP A 41 -1.87 22.34 -17.57
N ARG A 42 -1.95 23.65 -17.29
CA ARG A 42 -0.99 24.35 -16.45
C ARG A 42 -1.01 23.79 -15.03
N GLU A 43 -2.18 23.71 -14.41
CA GLU A 43 -2.31 23.19 -13.05
C GLU A 43 -1.90 21.71 -12.98
N LEU A 44 -2.36 20.86 -13.92
CA LEU A 44 -1.95 19.45 -13.96
C LEU A 44 -0.43 19.29 -14.07
N ARG A 45 0.25 20.09 -14.91
CA ARG A 45 1.71 20.01 -15.03
C ARG A 45 2.42 20.40 -13.73
N ILE A 46 1.91 21.41 -13.03
CA ILE A 46 2.47 21.88 -11.74
C ILE A 46 2.25 20.83 -10.65
N LEU A 47 1.03 20.27 -10.58
CA LEU A 47 0.62 19.34 -9.52
C LEU A 47 1.15 17.91 -9.73
N ALA A 48 1.26 17.45 -10.98
CA ALA A 48 1.69 16.09 -11.31
C ALA A 48 3.20 15.84 -11.21
N ARG A 49 3.99 16.93 -11.28
CA ARG A 49 5.47 16.92 -11.27
C ARG A 49 6.08 15.76 -12.08
N PRO A 50 5.75 15.62 -13.38
CA PRO A 50 6.12 14.47 -14.18
C PRO A 50 7.62 14.20 -14.17
N GLN A 51 8.01 12.95 -13.99
CA GLN A 51 9.40 12.50 -14.00
C GLN A 51 9.65 11.52 -15.15
N CYS A 52 10.88 11.47 -15.63
CA CYS A 52 11.36 10.48 -16.58
C CYS A 52 12.70 9.94 -16.07
N SER A 53 12.73 8.66 -15.74
CA SER A 53 13.92 7.96 -15.26
C SER A 53 14.40 6.97 -16.31
N ASN A 54 15.71 6.90 -16.52
CA ASN A 54 16.30 5.81 -17.29
C ASN A 54 16.25 4.53 -16.44
N VAL A 55 15.77 3.45 -17.04
CA VAL A 55 15.74 2.12 -16.44
C VAL A 55 16.52 1.17 -17.35
N GLY A 56 17.31 0.28 -16.77
CA GLY A 56 18.25 -0.58 -17.51
C GLY A 56 19.63 0.02 -17.78
N THR A 57 20.41 -0.68 -18.60
CA THR A 57 21.73 -0.23 -19.06
C THR A 57 21.60 0.56 -20.37
N GLN A 58 22.42 1.60 -20.54
CA GLN A 58 22.53 2.38 -21.79
C GLN A 58 21.33 3.28 -22.18
N GLY A 59 20.39 3.57 -21.27
CA GLY A 59 19.34 4.57 -21.49
C GLY A 59 18.31 4.21 -22.56
N ARG A 60 18.25 2.93 -22.95
CA ARG A 60 17.30 2.40 -23.94
C ARG A 60 15.87 2.38 -23.41
N TYR A 61 15.68 2.04 -22.14
CA TYR A 61 14.37 1.96 -21.51
C TYR A 61 14.15 3.14 -20.56
N ARG A 62 12.90 3.60 -20.50
CA ARG A 62 12.50 4.75 -19.70
C ARG A 62 11.24 4.41 -18.92
N ALA A 63 11.20 4.88 -17.68
CA ALA A 63 10.01 4.88 -16.85
C ALA A 63 9.55 6.32 -16.67
N HIS A 64 8.31 6.58 -17.07
CA HIS A 64 7.64 7.86 -16.86
C HIS A 64 6.72 7.72 -15.66
N SER A 65 6.75 8.68 -14.75
CA SER A 65 5.91 8.66 -13.56
C SER A 65 5.30 10.02 -13.28
N VAL A 66 4.09 9.98 -12.74
CA VAL A 66 3.31 11.14 -12.33
C VAL A 66 2.61 10.80 -11.02
N ASN A 67 2.48 11.79 -10.15
CA ASN A 67 1.64 11.70 -8.95
C ASN A 67 0.92 13.03 -8.80
N PHE A 68 -0.40 13.00 -8.74
CA PHE A 68 -1.18 14.21 -8.60
C PHE A 68 -1.25 14.59 -7.13
N GLN A 69 -0.75 15.77 -6.79
CA GLN A 69 -0.95 16.38 -5.49
C GLN A 69 -2.14 17.35 -5.57
N PRO A 70 -3.39 16.93 -5.29
CA PRO A 70 -4.58 17.76 -5.52
C PRO A 70 -4.66 18.98 -4.59
N SER A 71 -3.89 18.99 -3.51
CA SER A 71 -3.89 20.05 -2.50
C SER A 71 -2.46 20.51 -2.21
N PRO A 72 -2.15 21.81 -2.32
CA PRO A 72 -0.81 22.33 -1.97
C PRO A 72 -0.48 22.23 -0.48
N SER A 73 -1.49 22.16 0.39
CA SER A 73 -1.34 22.26 1.86
C SER A 73 -1.47 20.92 2.59
N THR A 74 -2.00 19.90 1.94
CA THR A 74 -2.10 18.54 2.51
C THR A 74 -1.24 17.60 1.70
N LYS A 75 -0.62 16.61 2.33
CA LYS A 75 0.17 15.61 1.60
C LYS A 75 -0.77 14.55 1.01
N THR A 76 -0.52 14.18 -0.23
CA THR A 76 -1.11 12.97 -0.83
C THR A 76 -0.72 11.74 -0.02
N GLN A 77 -1.60 10.76 0.02
CA GLN A 77 -1.33 9.45 0.59
C GLN A 77 -0.81 8.47 -0.46
N ASP A 78 -0.67 8.90 -1.71
CA ASP A 78 -0.06 8.08 -2.77
C ASP A 78 1.45 8.21 -2.78
N ARG A 79 2.15 7.10 -3.05
CA ARG A 79 3.57 7.10 -3.40
C ARG A 79 3.80 6.26 -4.64
N TYR A 80 4.86 6.61 -5.36
CA TYR A 80 5.44 5.73 -6.35
C TYR A 80 6.94 5.62 -6.13
N VAL A 81 7.53 4.53 -6.61
CA VAL A 81 8.96 4.32 -6.68
C VAL A 81 9.31 4.01 -8.12
N VAL A 82 10.38 4.62 -8.63
CA VAL A 82 11.03 4.24 -9.89
C VAL A 82 12.53 4.28 -9.63
N THR A 83 13.16 3.11 -9.55
CA THR A 83 14.57 2.97 -9.19
C THR A 83 15.22 1.77 -9.87
N GLN A 84 16.54 1.66 -9.72
CA GLN A 84 17.30 0.50 -10.13
C GLN A 84 17.95 -0.17 -8.92
N LEU A 85 17.85 -1.49 -8.83
CA LEU A 85 18.46 -2.28 -7.78
C LEU A 85 19.73 -2.91 -8.33
N ASN A 86 20.89 -2.55 -7.76
CA ASN A 86 22.16 -3.17 -8.13
C ASN A 86 22.35 -4.46 -7.32
N VAL A 87 22.37 -5.59 -8.02
CA VAL A 87 22.57 -6.93 -7.47
C VAL A 87 23.70 -7.58 -8.27
N GLY A 88 24.83 -7.84 -7.63
CA GLY A 88 26.02 -8.42 -8.28
C GLY A 88 26.56 -7.64 -9.48
N GLY A 89 26.36 -6.32 -9.52
CA GLY A 89 26.76 -5.48 -10.67
C GLY A 89 25.74 -5.47 -11.81
N ARG A 90 24.62 -6.18 -11.68
CA ARG A 90 23.51 -6.16 -12.64
C ARG A 90 22.39 -5.25 -12.12
N LEU A 91 21.84 -4.43 -13.01
CA LEU A 91 20.83 -3.43 -12.68
C LEU A 91 19.43 -3.97 -12.98
N TRP A 92 18.70 -4.30 -11.93
CA TRP A 92 17.27 -4.59 -12.00
C TRP A 92 16.48 -3.30 -12.05
N SER A 93 15.37 -3.26 -12.78
CA SER A 93 14.45 -2.11 -12.73
C SER A 93 13.33 -2.41 -11.75
N PHE A 94 13.15 -1.55 -10.75
CA PHE A 94 12.10 -1.70 -9.75
C PHE A 94 11.18 -0.48 -9.80
N THR A 95 9.89 -0.75 -9.97
CA THR A 95 8.84 0.26 -9.89
C THR A 95 7.76 -0.14 -8.91
N GLY A 96 7.13 0.83 -8.28
CA GLY A 96 6.04 0.57 -7.34
C GLY A 96 5.03 1.72 -7.30
N VAL A 97 3.78 1.38 -7.04
CA VAL A 97 2.67 2.30 -6.76
C VAL A 97 2.02 1.85 -5.46
N PHE A 98 1.79 2.80 -4.57
CA PHE A 98 1.33 2.58 -3.21
C PHE A 98 0.22 3.60 -2.91
N ASP A 99 -0.98 3.11 -2.60
CA ASP A 99 -2.14 3.92 -2.20
C ASP A 99 -2.30 3.81 -0.68
N GLY A 100 -1.84 4.84 0.03
CA GLY A 100 -1.89 4.94 1.48
C GLY A 100 -3.26 5.34 2.01
N HIS A 101 -3.57 4.91 3.22
CA HIS A 101 -4.80 5.27 3.92
C HIS A 101 -4.54 5.49 5.42
N LEU A 102 -5.40 6.30 6.03
CA LEU A 102 -5.32 6.77 7.42
C LEU A 102 -4.13 7.69 7.73
N GLY A 103 -3.22 7.91 6.77
CA GLY A 103 -2.11 8.85 6.86
C GLY A 103 -1.04 8.62 5.80
N ASP A 104 0.06 9.37 5.86
CA ASP A 104 1.19 9.28 4.94
C ASP A 104 2.38 8.48 5.51
N VAL A 105 2.30 8.01 6.76
CA VAL A 105 3.44 7.40 7.46
C VAL A 105 3.79 6.02 6.87
N THR A 106 2.81 5.12 6.74
CA THR A 106 3.03 3.75 6.24
C THR A 106 3.40 3.73 4.76
N VAL A 107 2.75 4.56 3.95
CA VAL A 107 3.07 4.67 2.52
C VAL A 107 4.49 5.20 2.30
N GLU A 108 4.96 6.15 3.11
CA GLU A 108 6.33 6.64 3.06
C GLU A 108 7.33 5.54 3.44
N HIS A 109 7.01 4.78 4.49
CA HIS A 109 7.84 3.70 4.98
C HIS A 109 7.96 2.55 3.96
N VAL A 110 6.86 2.10 3.35
CA VAL A 110 6.90 1.04 2.33
C VAL A 110 7.65 1.48 1.08
N ALA A 111 7.44 2.72 0.62
CA ALA A 111 8.11 3.25 -0.56
C ALA A 111 9.64 3.32 -0.36
N HIS A 112 10.10 3.57 0.87
CA HIS A 112 11.51 3.59 1.20
C HIS A 112 12.12 2.18 1.37
N HIS A 113 11.49 1.33 2.20
CA HIS A 113 12.11 0.09 2.66
C HIS A 113 11.85 -1.13 1.76
N LEU A 114 10.70 -1.22 1.08
CA LEU A 114 10.39 -2.39 0.25
C LEU A 114 11.41 -2.62 -0.89
N PRO A 115 11.88 -1.58 -1.63
CA PRO A 115 12.91 -1.78 -2.65
C PRO A 115 14.24 -2.30 -2.07
N ILE A 116 14.58 -1.87 -0.84
CA ILE A 116 15.80 -2.29 -0.13
C ILE A 116 15.69 -3.77 0.24
N ILE A 117 14.57 -4.17 0.82
CA ILE A 117 14.30 -5.56 1.22
C ILE A 117 14.33 -6.47 -0.01
N VAL A 118 13.68 -6.07 -1.11
CA VAL A 118 13.69 -6.83 -2.38
C VAL A 118 15.10 -6.98 -2.93
N ARG A 119 15.91 -5.91 -2.93
CA ARG A 119 17.32 -5.97 -3.34
C ARG A 119 18.11 -6.97 -2.49
N ASP A 120 17.93 -6.93 -1.17
CA ASP A 120 18.70 -7.76 -0.25
C ASP A 120 18.36 -9.24 -0.44
N PHE A 121 17.08 -9.60 -0.58
CA PHE A 121 16.70 -10.96 -0.95
C PHE A 121 17.23 -11.38 -2.34
N LEU A 122 17.25 -10.48 -3.33
CA LEU A 122 17.81 -10.78 -4.66
C LEU A 122 19.31 -11.08 -4.58
N ALA A 123 20.04 -10.36 -3.73
CA ALA A 123 21.48 -10.55 -3.49
C ALA A 123 21.77 -11.85 -2.72
N GLU A 124 20.89 -12.25 -1.80
CA GLU A 124 20.99 -13.55 -1.14
C GLU A 124 20.76 -14.72 -2.12
N GLY A 125 19.77 -14.57 -3.02
CA GLY A 125 19.45 -15.51 -4.08
C GLY A 125 20.49 -15.64 -5.18
N GLU A 126 21.34 -14.64 -5.35
CA GLU A 126 22.36 -14.63 -6.41
C GLU A 126 23.31 -15.83 -6.32
N LYS A 127 23.55 -16.34 -5.10
CA LYS A 127 24.35 -17.55 -4.87
C LYS A 127 23.72 -18.83 -5.45
N SER A 128 22.44 -18.78 -5.82
CA SER A 128 21.66 -19.90 -6.34
C SER A 128 21.36 -19.80 -7.85
N ILE A 129 21.89 -18.79 -8.53
CA ILE A 129 21.67 -18.60 -9.98
C ILE A 129 22.35 -19.71 -10.78
N GLN A 130 21.60 -20.31 -11.70
CA GLN A 130 22.14 -21.14 -12.80
C GLN A 130 22.05 -20.34 -14.11
N ASP A 131 23.13 -20.32 -14.88
CA ASP A 131 23.21 -19.72 -16.24
C ASP A 131 22.77 -18.25 -16.36
N GLY A 132 22.85 -17.47 -15.28
CA GLY A 132 22.54 -16.04 -15.29
C GLY A 132 21.05 -15.70 -15.30
N THR A 133 20.17 -16.70 -15.19
CA THR A 133 18.71 -16.54 -15.14
C THR A 133 18.16 -16.94 -13.78
N TYR A 134 17.25 -16.14 -13.24
CA TYR A 134 16.53 -16.48 -12.03
C TYR A 134 15.36 -17.41 -12.36
N ASP A 135 15.11 -18.40 -11.50
CA ASP A 135 13.87 -19.16 -11.55
C ASP A 135 12.68 -18.20 -11.31
N PRO A 136 11.69 -18.12 -12.22
CA PRO A 136 10.52 -17.26 -12.03
C PRO A 136 9.76 -17.55 -10.72
N GLN A 137 9.75 -18.81 -10.25
CA GLN A 137 9.14 -19.16 -8.99
C GLN A 137 9.92 -18.58 -7.80
N TYR A 138 11.25 -18.58 -7.87
CA TYR A 138 12.10 -17.97 -6.86
C TYR A 138 11.79 -16.48 -6.68
N ILE A 139 11.61 -15.72 -7.76
CA ILE A 139 11.26 -14.28 -7.69
C ILE A 139 9.87 -14.07 -7.08
N SER A 140 8.91 -14.96 -7.38
CA SER A 140 7.56 -14.91 -6.79
C SER A 140 7.60 -15.17 -5.26
N ASP A 141 8.37 -16.17 -4.84
CA ASP A 141 8.59 -16.48 -3.43
C ASP A 141 9.35 -15.35 -2.72
N LEU A 142 10.29 -14.72 -3.42
CA LEU A 142 11.04 -13.56 -2.93
C LEU A 142 10.11 -12.39 -2.63
N PHE A 143 9.19 -12.04 -3.53
CA PHE A 143 8.22 -10.98 -3.25
C PHE A 143 7.36 -11.31 -2.03
N THR A 144 6.92 -12.55 -1.91
CA THR A 144 6.15 -13.01 -0.74
C THR A 144 6.96 -12.81 0.54
N LYS A 145 8.21 -13.26 0.57
CA LYS A 145 9.12 -13.09 1.72
C LYS A 145 9.41 -11.63 2.02
N ALA A 146 9.65 -10.81 1.01
CA ALA A 146 9.92 -9.38 1.18
C ALA A 146 8.72 -8.63 1.77
N ILE A 147 7.52 -8.95 1.29
CA ILE A 147 6.27 -8.35 1.77
C ILE A 147 6.00 -8.79 3.22
N ILE A 148 6.18 -10.07 3.55
CA ILE A 148 6.00 -10.57 4.92
C ILE A 148 7.03 -9.97 5.86
N ALA A 149 8.32 -9.98 5.49
CA ALA A 149 9.39 -9.44 6.33
C ALA A 149 9.20 -7.95 6.64
N PHE A 150 8.67 -7.16 5.69
CA PHE A 150 8.32 -5.76 5.93
C PHE A 150 7.18 -5.63 6.95
N ASP A 151 6.13 -6.43 6.83
CA ASP A 151 4.98 -6.39 7.74
C ASP A 151 5.36 -6.87 9.16
N ASP A 152 6.12 -7.97 9.24
CA ASP A 152 6.64 -8.51 10.49
C ASP A 152 7.51 -7.48 11.21
N ALA A 153 8.35 -6.73 10.50
CA ALA A 153 9.19 -5.69 11.10
C ALA A 153 8.34 -4.59 11.77
N ILE A 154 7.29 -4.11 11.10
CA ILE A 154 6.38 -3.10 11.65
C ILE A 154 5.59 -3.65 12.83
N ALA A 155 5.11 -4.90 12.74
CA ALA A 155 4.34 -5.53 13.79
C ALA A 155 5.19 -5.77 15.05
N HIS A 156 6.41 -6.30 14.89
CA HIS A 156 7.33 -6.52 16.01
C HIS A 156 7.68 -5.22 16.73
N ASP A 157 7.85 -4.12 16.00
CA ASP A 157 8.12 -2.80 16.58
C ASP A 157 7.03 -2.36 17.59
N VAL A 158 5.78 -2.77 17.38
CA VAL A 158 4.66 -2.54 18.30
C VAL A 158 4.57 -3.62 19.38
N LEU A 159 4.74 -4.89 19.03
CA LEU A 159 4.72 -6.00 20.00
C LEU A 159 5.81 -5.82 21.07
N ASP A 160 6.99 -5.32 20.70
CA ASP A 160 8.10 -5.07 21.60
C ASP A 160 7.77 -4.01 22.67
N LEU A 161 6.82 -3.11 22.41
CA LEU A 161 6.30 -2.16 23.41
C LEU A 161 5.58 -2.88 24.56
N PHE A 162 5.04 -4.06 24.29
CA PHE A 162 4.22 -4.87 25.19
C PHE A 162 4.85 -6.25 25.46
N GLY A 163 6.19 -6.31 25.55
CA GLY A 163 6.90 -7.52 25.93
C GLY A 163 7.10 -8.56 24.82
N GLY A 164 6.85 -8.19 23.55
CA GLY A 164 7.19 -8.97 22.36
C GLY A 164 6.12 -9.98 21.92
N SER A 165 4.91 -9.94 22.49
CA SER A 165 3.82 -10.85 22.10
C SER A 165 2.45 -10.31 22.50
N VAL A 166 1.43 -10.60 21.69
CA VAL A 166 0.03 -10.25 21.97
C VAL A 166 -0.44 -10.82 23.32
N ASN A 167 0.04 -12.01 23.70
CA ASN A 167 -0.35 -12.68 24.95
C ASN A 167 0.08 -11.93 26.23
N LYS A 168 0.99 -10.96 26.10
CA LYS A 168 1.43 -10.14 27.22
C LYS A 168 0.63 -8.85 27.36
N LEU A 169 -0.29 -8.56 26.42
CA LEU A 169 -1.15 -7.37 26.53
C LEU A 169 -2.01 -7.40 27.81
N ASP A 170 -2.42 -8.58 28.26
CA ASP A 170 -3.17 -8.77 29.52
C ASP A 170 -2.38 -8.33 30.78
N ASP A 171 -1.05 -8.22 30.69
CA ASP A 171 -0.19 -7.71 31.77
C ASP A 171 -0.27 -6.17 31.89
N TYR A 172 -0.94 -5.49 30.96
CA TYR A 172 -1.05 -4.03 30.90
C TYR A 172 -2.50 -3.59 31.03
N THR A 173 -2.74 -2.58 31.85
CA THR A 173 -4.05 -1.89 31.90
C THR A 173 -4.26 -1.01 30.67
N ASP A 174 -5.51 -0.74 30.30
CA ASP A 174 -5.87 0.22 29.23
C ASP A 174 -5.17 1.57 29.37
N SER A 175 -4.99 2.05 30.61
CA SER A 175 -4.29 3.31 30.86
C SER A 175 -2.81 3.20 30.49
N GLN A 176 -2.14 2.12 30.88
CA GLN A 176 -0.73 1.89 30.54
C GLN A 176 -0.55 1.74 29.03
N ILE A 177 -1.46 1.04 28.35
CA ILE A 177 -1.44 0.91 26.88
C ILE A 177 -1.57 2.30 26.25
N ARG A 178 -2.60 3.08 26.65
CA ARG A 178 -2.81 4.44 26.13
C ARG A 178 -1.61 5.34 26.35
N ASP A 179 -1.02 5.35 27.54
CA ASP A 179 0.13 6.19 27.88
C ASP A 179 1.39 5.76 27.09
N THR A 180 1.51 4.47 26.79
CA THR A 180 2.64 3.92 26.04
C THR A 180 2.57 4.28 24.56
N ILE A 181 1.40 4.17 23.93
CA ILE A 181 1.23 4.43 22.49
C ILE A 181 1.00 5.90 22.16
N ASN A 182 0.60 6.73 23.13
CA ASN A 182 0.35 8.16 22.94
C ASN A 182 1.46 9.03 23.53
N ASP A 183 2.71 8.65 23.27
CA ASP A 183 3.91 9.34 23.75
C ASP A 183 4.32 10.56 22.91
N GLN A 184 3.54 10.97 21.90
CA GLN A 184 3.90 12.06 20.97
C GLN A 184 4.10 13.41 21.65
N HIS A 185 3.54 13.59 22.84
CA HIS A 185 3.68 14.80 23.63
C HIS A 185 5.01 14.84 24.41
N LEU A 186 5.76 13.74 24.43
CA LEU A 186 7.02 13.57 25.13
C LEU A 186 8.18 13.62 24.12
N PRO A 187 9.23 14.44 24.36
CA PRO A 187 10.32 14.59 23.42
C PRO A 187 11.18 13.32 23.31
N GLY A 188 11.51 12.93 22.08
CA GLY A 188 12.43 11.82 21.79
C GLY A 188 11.83 10.42 21.95
N ARG A 189 10.51 10.31 22.10
CA ARG A 189 9.80 9.05 22.30
C ARG A 189 9.12 8.60 20.99
N PRO A 190 9.40 7.38 20.47
CA PRO A 190 8.97 6.98 19.13
C PRO A 190 7.72 6.10 19.09
N ASN A 191 7.10 5.75 20.23
CA ASN A 191 6.10 4.68 20.28
C ASN A 191 4.82 5.05 19.51
N HIS A 192 4.41 6.32 19.56
CA HIS A 192 3.29 6.82 18.78
C HIS A 192 3.53 6.66 17.29
N THR A 193 4.75 6.96 16.82
CA THR A 193 5.12 6.77 15.41
C THR A 193 5.13 5.29 15.03
N LYS A 194 5.70 4.42 15.87
CA LYS A 194 5.69 2.95 15.65
C LYS A 194 4.26 2.41 15.58
N THR A 195 3.41 2.83 16.51
CA THR A 195 2.00 2.41 16.57
C THR A 195 1.24 2.90 15.34
N ARG A 196 1.42 4.17 14.94
CA ARG A 196 0.79 4.71 13.71
C ARG A 196 1.23 3.98 12.45
N LEU A 197 2.52 3.65 12.35
CA LEU A 197 3.05 2.87 11.23
C LEU A 197 2.38 1.50 11.13
N CYS A 198 2.02 0.90 12.27
CA CYS A 198 1.34 -0.39 12.34
C CYS A 198 -0.19 -0.29 12.16
N MET A 199 -0.81 0.84 12.53
CA MET A 199 -2.26 1.04 12.40
C MET A 199 -2.69 1.56 11.03
N TYR A 200 -1.86 2.39 10.39
CA TYR A 200 -2.14 2.94 9.07
C TYR A 200 -1.72 1.97 8.00
N GLY A 201 -2.30 2.11 6.82
CA GLY A 201 -2.04 1.16 5.77
C GLY A 201 -1.76 1.72 4.40
N THR A 202 -1.40 0.81 3.51
CA THR A 202 -1.13 1.11 2.10
C THR A 202 -1.33 -0.13 1.24
N THR A 203 -1.81 0.05 0.02
CA THR A 203 -1.67 -0.96 -1.02
C THR A 203 -0.21 -1.04 -1.47
N ALA A 204 0.15 -2.10 -2.19
CA ALA A 204 1.45 -2.22 -2.84
C ALA A 204 1.32 -2.95 -4.17
N LEU A 205 1.49 -2.22 -5.27
CA LEU A 205 1.69 -2.78 -6.60
C LEU A 205 3.14 -2.54 -7.00
N VAL A 206 3.92 -3.61 -7.14
CA VAL A 206 5.33 -3.53 -7.51
C VAL A 206 5.60 -4.33 -8.77
N ALA A 207 6.49 -3.80 -9.60
CA ALA A 207 6.98 -4.45 -10.81
C ALA A 207 8.50 -4.49 -10.80
N LEU A 208 9.05 -5.66 -11.07
CA LEU A 208 10.48 -5.93 -11.17
C LEU A 208 10.79 -6.45 -12.57
N VAL A 209 11.75 -5.82 -13.24
CA VAL A 209 12.25 -6.23 -14.55
C VAL A 209 13.70 -6.65 -14.41
N ASP A 210 14.05 -7.79 -14.99
CA ASP A 210 15.40 -8.33 -14.93
C ASP A 210 16.41 -7.44 -15.68
N PRO A 211 17.73 -7.62 -15.41
CA PRO A 211 18.77 -6.81 -16.03
C PRO A 211 18.86 -6.95 -17.56
N ASP A 212 18.41 -8.08 -18.11
CA ASP A 212 18.39 -8.31 -19.57
C ASP A 212 17.09 -7.82 -20.22
N HIS A 213 16.11 -7.35 -19.43
CA HIS A 213 14.79 -6.90 -19.85
C HIS A 213 14.02 -7.95 -20.68
N LYS A 214 14.11 -9.22 -20.26
CA LYS A 214 13.38 -10.35 -20.83
C LYS A 214 12.16 -10.71 -20.00
N ASP A 215 12.23 -10.54 -18.69
CA ASP A 215 11.23 -11.01 -17.74
C ASP A 215 10.69 -9.87 -16.87
N LEU A 216 9.39 -9.93 -16.61
CA LEU A 216 8.65 -8.98 -15.78
C LEU A 216 7.88 -9.76 -14.72
N TRP A 217 8.09 -9.39 -13.45
CA TRP A 217 7.31 -9.90 -12.34
C TRP A 217 6.50 -8.78 -11.71
N ILE A 218 5.25 -9.08 -11.38
CA ILE A 218 4.33 -8.16 -10.73
C ILE A 218 3.81 -8.79 -9.46
N ALA A 219 3.92 -8.06 -8.35
CA ALA A 219 3.27 -8.41 -7.10
C ALA A 219 2.23 -7.33 -6.76
N ASN A 220 1.00 -7.76 -6.50
CA ASN A 220 -0.12 -6.87 -6.18
C ASN A 220 -0.74 -7.21 -4.82
N LEU A 221 -0.81 -6.20 -3.96
CA LEU A 221 -1.50 -6.24 -2.68
C LEU A 221 -2.39 -5.00 -2.55
N GLY A 222 -3.62 -5.11 -3.05
CA GLY A 222 -4.64 -4.07 -3.01
C GLY A 222 -5.35 -3.97 -4.35
N ASP A 223 -5.95 -2.81 -4.60
CA ASP A 223 -6.73 -2.49 -5.79
C ASP A 223 -6.02 -1.55 -6.77
N CYS A 224 -4.73 -1.30 -6.57
CA CYS A 224 -3.86 -0.78 -7.61
C CYS A 224 -3.80 -1.73 -8.81
N GLN A 225 -3.67 -1.18 -10.01
CA GLN A 225 -3.74 -1.94 -11.26
C GLN A 225 -2.47 -1.81 -12.10
N ALA A 226 -1.95 -2.94 -12.58
CA ALA A 226 -0.95 -2.97 -13.64
C ALA A 226 -1.62 -3.35 -14.96
N ILE A 227 -1.36 -2.55 -15.99
CA ILE A 227 -1.90 -2.76 -17.33
C ILE A 227 -0.74 -2.78 -18.32
N MET A 228 -0.64 -3.84 -19.11
CA MET A 228 0.30 -3.95 -20.21
C MET A 228 -0.37 -3.50 -21.50
N VAL A 229 0.33 -2.65 -22.26
CA VAL A 229 -0.15 -2.13 -23.53
C VAL A 229 0.90 -2.44 -24.60
N THR A 230 0.55 -3.24 -25.60
CA THR A 230 1.46 -3.69 -26.66
C THR A 230 0.93 -3.31 -28.04
N PRO A 231 1.77 -2.84 -28.97
CA PRO A 231 1.32 -2.49 -30.31
C PRO A 231 1.01 -3.77 -31.10
N LYS A 232 -0.13 -3.79 -31.81
CA LYS A 232 -0.45 -4.87 -32.76
C LYS A 232 0.45 -4.79 -33.98
N ASN A 233 0.58 -5.91 -34.70
CA ASN A 233 1.34 -6.01 -35.96
C ASN A 233 0.96 -4.96 -37.03
N ASN A 234 -0.21 -4.33 -36.92
CA ASN A 234 -0.68 -3.30 -37.84
C ASN A 234 -0.20 -1.87 -37.51
N GLY A 235 0.46 -1.67 -36.36
CA GLY A 235 1.02 -0.38 -35.91
C GLY A 235 0.00 0.71 -35.61
N LYS A 236 -1.31 0.41 -35.63
CA LYS A 236 -2.40 1.36 -35.39
C LYS A 236 -3.22 1.01 -34.16
N ASP A 237 -3.33 -0.28 -33.87
CA ASP A 237 -4.08 -0.81 -32.75
C ASP A 237 -3.13 -1.30 -31.64
N TRP A 238 -3.66 -1.36 -30.43
CA TRP A 238 -2.95 -1.82 -29.25
C TRP A 238 -3.72 -2.98 -28.60
N ASP A 239 -2.99 -3.96 -28.07
CA ASP A 239 -3.52 -4.93 -27.11
C ASP A 239 -3.34 -4.35 -25.70
N ILE A 240 -4.40 -4.47 -24.89
CA ILE A 240 -4.45 -3.96 -23.51
C ILE A 240 -4.80 -5.14 -22.62
N GLU A 241 -3.91 -5.46 -21.69
CA GLU A 241 -4.04 -6.59 -20.78
C GLU A 241 -3.87 -6.13 -19.33
N ALA A 242 -4.87 -6.41 -18.48
CA ALA A 242 -4.71 -6.24 -17.04
C ALA A 242 -3.85 -7.38 -16.49
N LEU A 243 -2.70 -7.04 -15.90
CA LEU A 243 -1.77 -8.01 -15.32
C LEU A 243 -2.09 -8.34 -13.86
N THR A 244 -3.01 -7.60 -13.25
CA THR A 244 -3.43 -7.79 -11.86
C THR A 244 -4.94 -7.91 -11.76
N THR A 245 -5.38 -8.64 -10.72
CA THR A 245 -6.78 -8.64 -10.29
C THR A 245 -6.93 -7.68 -9.11
N SER A 246 -7.99 -6.88 -9.11
CA SER A 246 -8.27 -5.95 -8.02
C SER A 246 -8.61 -6.71 -6.74
N HIS A 247 -8.00 -6.31 -5.62
CA HIS A 247 -8.35 -6.82 -4.30
C HIS A 247 -9.21 -5.79 -3.55
N ASN A 248 -10.49 -5.67 -3.94
CA ASN A 248 -11.46 -4.80 -3.30
C ASN A 248 -12.90 -5.34 -3.40
N GLY A 249 -13.84 -4.49 -3.00
CA GLY A 249 -15.26 -4.73 -3.06
C GLY A 249 -15.82 -5.16 -4.41
N ASP A 250 -15.22 -4.84 -5.55
CA ASP A 250 -15.76 -5.21 -6.87
C ASP A 250 -15.42 -6.64 -7.29
N ASN A 251 -14.55 -7.32 -6.54
CA ASN A 251 -14.15 -8.70 -6.77
C ASN A 251 -14.90 -9.64 -5.81
N ASP A 252 -15.98 -10.26 -6.27
CA ASP A 252 -16.79 -11.18 -5.45
C ASP A 252 -15.99 -12.36 -4.90
N ALA A 253 -14.94 -12.82 -5.60
CA ALA A 253 -14.08 -13.90 -5.11
C ALA A 253 -13.25 -13.45 -3.89
N GLU A 254 -12.83 -12.19 -3.83
CA GLU A 254 -12.16 -11.63 -2.65
C GLU A 254 -13.13 -11.47 -1.48
N LEU A 255 -14.35 -10.99 -1.72
CA LEU A 255 -15.37 -10.90 -0.67
C LEU A 255 -15.69 -12.27 -0.07
N GLU A 256 -15.82 -13.29 -0.92
CA GLU A 256 -16.06 -14.66 -0.49
C GLU A 256 -14.86 -15.24 0.28
N ARG A 257 -13.63 -14.94 -0.15
CA ARG A 257 -12.42 -15.32 0.59
C ARG A 257 -12.42 -14.72 2.00
N VAL A 258 -12.71 -13.42 2.14
CA VAL A 258 -12.78 -12.74 3.45
C VAL A 258 -13.84 -13.40 4.34
N ARG A 259 -15.06 -13.61 3.84
CA ARG A 259 -16.12 -14.30 4.62
C ARG A 259 -15.74 -15.71 5.06
N LYS A 260 -15.06 -16.46 4.20
CA LYS A 260 -14.57 -17.81 4.53
C LYS A 260 -13.48 -17.81 5.60
N SER A 261 -12.63 -16.80 5.62
CA SER A 261 -11.62 -16.62 6.66
C SER A 261 -12.24 -16.23 8.02
N HIS A 262 -13.46 -15.67 8.02
CA HIS A 262 -14.14 -15.17 9.21
C HIS A 262 -15.60 -15.70 9.31
N PRO A 263 -15.82 -17.02 9.45
CA PRO A 263 -17.15 -17.62 9.33
C PRO A 263 -18.16 -17.21 10.42
N ASN A 264 -17.68 -16.68 11.56
CA ASN A 264 -18.50 -16.27 12.70
C ASN A 264 -18.62 -14.73 12.82
N GLU A 265 -18.04 -13.97 11.89
CA GLU A 265 -18.05 -12.51 11.86
C GLU A 265 -18.82 -12.07 10.59
N PRO A 266 -20.16 -12.15 10.55
CA PRO A 266 -20.95 -11.78 9.38
C PRO A 266 -20.73 -10.31 8.95
N GLU A 267 -20.27 -9.46 9.86
CA GLU A 267 -19.89 -8.06 9.67
C GLU A 267 -18.50 -7.85 9.08
N CYS A 268 -17.71 -8.91 8.83
CA CYS A 268 -16.38 -8.79 8.21
C CYS A 268 -16.42 -8.06 6.85
N VAL A 269 -17.55 -8.13 6.14
CA VAL A 269 -17.82 -7.37 4.91
C VAL A 269 -19.19 -6.70 5.00
N VAL A 270 -19.21 -5.37 5.00
CA VAL A 270 -20.43 -4.53 4.96
C VAL A 270 -20.31 -3.56 3.79
N ASP A 271 -21.37 -3.41 2.99
CA ASP A 271 -21.38 -2.54 1.79
C ASP A 271 -20.18 -2.77 0.86
N ARG A 272 -19.80 -4.04 0.70
CA ARG A 272 -18.65 -4.50 -0.11
C ARG A 272 -17.30 -3.93 0.36
N ARG A 273 -17.21 -3.48 1.61
CA ARG A 273 -15.99 -3.00 2.27
C ARG A 273 -15.67 -3.87 3.47
N VAL A 274 -14.39 -4.04 3.77
CA VAL A 274 -13.93 -4.73 4.97
C VAL A 274 -14.36 -3.92 6.19
N LEU A 275 -15.14 -4.54 7.07
CA LEU A 275 -15.78 -3.92 8.25
C LEU A 275 -16.57 -2.64 7.90
N GLY A 276 -17.07 -2.49 6.66
CA GLY A 276 -17.78 -1.30 6.19
C GLY A 276 -16.89 -0.07 5.93
N ALA A 277 -15.59 -0.13 6.26
CA ALA A 277 -14.68 0.99 6.19
C ALA A 277 -13.74 0.90 4.99
N LEU A 278 -12.95 -0.18 4.94
CA LEU A 278 -11.80 -0.29 4.05
C LEU A 278 -12.21 -0.85 2.68
N ALA A 279 -11.89 -0.12 1.61
CA ALA A 279 -12.14 -0.54 0.23
C ALA A 279 -11.25 -1.72 -0.21
N PRO A 280 -9.92 -1.65 -0.06
CA PRO A 280 -9.07 -2.78 -0.40
C PRO A 280 -9.28 -3.93 0.58
N THR A 281 -9.42 -5.15 0.06
CA THR A 281 -9.51 -6.38 0.86
C THR A 281 -8.15 -6.95 1.26
N ARG A 282 -7.07 -6.34 0.76
CA ARG A 282 -5.67 -6.65 1.09
C ARG A 282 -4.84 -5.37 1.12
N CYS A 283 -4.19 -5.08 2.23
CA CYS A 283 -3.28 -3.95 2.37
C CYS A 283 -2.21 -4.24 3.45
N LYS A 284 -1.14 -3.43 3.46
CA LYS A 284 -0.12 -3.45 4.51
C LYS A 284 -0.45 -2.45 5.62
N PRO A 285 0.03 -2.65 6.84
CA PRO A 285 0.52 -3.94 7.36
C PRO A 285 -0.68 -4.90 7.51
N VAL A 286 -0.48 -6.16 7.14
CA VAL A 286 -1.54 -7.19 7.12
C VAL A 286 -2.05 -7.54 8.53
N HIS A 287 -1.32 -7.18 9.58
CA HIS A 287 -1.63 -7.60 10.96
C HIS A 287 -2.67 -6.77 11.71
N PHE A 288 -3.07 -5.59 11.22
CA PHE A 288 -3.94 -4.68 11.99
C PHE A 288 -5.34 -4.34 11.45
N PRO A 289 -5.78 -4.77 10.25
CA PRO A 289 -7.19 -4.89 9.97
C PRO A 289 -7.58 -6.38 10.08
N LEU A 290 -8.40 -6.75 11.07
CA LEU A 290 -9.17 -8.02 11.18
C LEU A 290 -8.83 -9.03 12.30
N SER A 291 -8.34 -8.60 13.48
CA SER A 291 -8.58 -9.40 14.70
C SER A 291 -9.55 -8.67 15.63
N LEU A 292 -10.84 -8.75 15.32
CA LEU A 292 -11.88 -8.65 16.34
C LEU A 292 -12.21 -10.10 16.73
N SER A 293 -11.87 -10.49 17.97
CA SER A 293 -11.90 -11.85 18.57
C SER A 293 -10.68 -12.74 18.22
N ASN A 294 -10.04 -13.45 19.16
CA ASN A 294 -10.41 -13.84 20.53
C ASN A 294 -9.63 -13.12 21.62
#